data_AF-A0A932R844-F1
#
_entry.id   AF-A0A932R844-F1
#
_cell.length_a   1.000
_cell.length_b   1.000
_cell.length_c   1.000
_cell.angle_alpha   90.00
_cell.angle_beta   90.00
_cell.angle_gamma   90.00
#
_symmetry.space_group_name_H-M   'P 1'
#
loop_
_entity.id
_entity.type
_entity.pdbx_description
1 polymer ?
#
loop_
_entity_poly.entity_id
_entity_poly.type
_entity_poly.pdbx_seq_one_letter_code
_entity_poly.pdbx_strand_id
1 'polypeptide(L)'
;MSRPEIVQTPSGPAVSHSNDFTFVSASKPAAAGEILSLFATGVGPTRPGVDPGKAFPASPLAVVSSPVDVTVNGKPAEVLAAVGFPGAVDGYQVNFRVPADTARGVATVQVTAAWTAGPEVKITVQ
;
A
#
# COMPACT_ATOMS: atom_id res chain seq x y z
N MET A 1 -16.66 8.12 -3.81
CA MET A 1 -15.30 7.69 -3.39
C MET A 1 -14.85 6.68 -4.44
N SER A 2 -13.69 6.87 -5.05
CA SER A 2 -13.10 5.87 -5.96
C SER A 2 -12.74 4.61 -5.17
N ARG A 3 -12.72 3.46 -5.84
CA ARG A 3 -12.16 2.23 -5.27
C ARG A 3 -10.65 2.43 -5.09
N PRO A 4 -10.03 1.95 -4.00
CA PRO A 4 -8.58 2.03 -3.88
C PRO A 4 -7.91 1.08 -4.88
N GLU A 5 -6.81 1.52 -5.48
CA GLU A 5 -6.07 0.74 -6.48
C GLU A 5 -4.58 0.76 -6.19
N ILE A 6 -3.97 -0.42 -6.05
CA ILE A 6 -2.52 -0.54 -6.00
C ILE A 6 -1.97 -0.22 -7.39
N VAL A 7 -1.08 0.77 -7.45
CA VAL A 7 -0.49 1.26 -8.70
C VAL A 7 0.25 0.10 -9.38
N GLN A 8 0.07 -0.02 -10.70
CA GLN A 8 0.83 -0.96 -11.53
C GLN A 8 2.00 -0.23 -12.21
N THR A 9 3.16 -0.87 -12.21
CA THR A 9 4.35 -0.46 -12.95
C THR A 9 4.62 -1.47 -14.07
N PRO A 10 5.48 -1.16 -15.06
CA PRO A 10 5.90 -2.15 -16.07
C PRO A 10 6.54 -3.42 -15.46
N SER A 11 7.08 -3.33 -14.24
CA SER A 11 7.72 -4.42 -13.49
C SER A 11 6.80 -5.15 -12.51
N GLY A 12 5.51 -4.78 -12.42
CA GLY A 12 4.56 -5.35 -11.47
C GLY A 12 3.93 -4.31 -10.54
N PRO A 13 3.22 -4.73 -9.48
CA PRO A 13 2.59 -3.79 -8.56
C PRO A 13 3.64 -2.94 -7.85
N ALA A 14 3.30 -1.68 -7.55
CA ALA A 14 4.13 -0.75 -6.81
C ALA A 14 4.15 -1.11 -5.31
N VAL A 15 4.75 -2.26 -5.00
CA VAL A 15 5.00 -2.75 -3.64
C VAL A 15 6.52 -2.86 -3.49
N SER A 16 7.04 -2.23 -2.45
CA SER A 16 8.49 -2.11 -2.22
C SER A 16 8.87 -2.53 -0.80
N HIS A 17 10.11 -2.96 -0.63
CA HIS A 17 10.67 -3.17 0.71
C HIS A 17 10.75 -1.83 1.43
N SER A 18 10.17 -1.71 2.61
CA SER A 18 10.05 -0.41 3.29
C SER A 18 11.39 0.16 3.75
N ASN A 19 12.45 -0.64 3.82
CA ASN A 19 13.78 -0.23 4.29
C ASN A 19 14.63 0.44 3.20
N ASP A 20 14.38 0.14 1.92
CA ASP A 20 15.21 0.60 0.80
C ASP A 20 14.43 1.02 -0.45
N PHE A 21 13.10 0.91 -0.43
CA PHE A 21 12.17 1.28 -1.51
C PHE A 21 12.43 0.59 -2.86
N THR A 22 13.21 -0.50 -2.88
CA THR A 22 13.28 -1.36 -4.07
C THR A 22 12.01 -2.20 -4.20
N PHE A 23 11.56 -2.45 -5.43
CA PHE A 23 10.34 -3.21 -5.66
C PHE A 23 10.50 -4.70 -5.34
N VAL A 24 9.44 -5.27 -4.76
CA VAL A 24 9.30 -6.71 -4.58
C VAL A 24 9.25 -7.37 -5.96
N SER A 25 10.09 -8.37 -6.16
CA SER A 25 10.23 -9.08 -7.45
C SER A 25 10.65 -10.53 -7.23
N ALA A 26 10.74 -11.32 -8.30
CA ALA A 26 11.21 -12.71 -8.18
C ALA A 26 12.69 -12.79 -7.73
N SER A 27 13.53 -11.82 -8.11
CA SER A 27 14.93 -11.74 -7.68
C SER A 27 15.11 -11.10 -6.29
N LYS A 28 14.11 -10.35 -5.84
CA LYS A 28 14.06 -9.77 -4.50
C LYS A 28 12.66 -9.98 -3.89
N PRO A 29 12.33 -11.21 -3.48
CA PRO A 29 11.01 -11.52 -2.97
C PRO A 29 10.86 -11.01 -1.54
N ALA A 30 9.61 -10.76 -1.17
CA ALA A 30 9.26 -10.32 0.17
C ALA A 30 9.51 -11.41 1.22
N ALA A 31 9.84 -11.07 2.45
CA ALA A 31 9.96 -12.00 3.57
C ALA A 31 8.72 -11.95 4.47
N ALA A 32 8.30 -13.11 4.97
CA ALA A 32 7.25 -13.16 5.99
C ALA A 32 7.67 -12.33 7.23
N GLY A 33 6.75 -11.50 7.75
CA GLY A 33 7.01 -10.63 8.89
C GLY A 33 7.72 -9.30 8.56
N GLU A 34 8.19 -9.09 7.34
CA GLU A 34 8.79 -7.80 6.95
C GLU A 34 7.74 -6.71 6.76
N ILE A 35 8.20 -5.45 6.72
CA ILE A 35 7.36 -4.29 6.39
C ILE A 35 7.55 -3.93 4.91
N LEU A 36 6.44 -3.86 4.19
CA LEU A 36 6.38 -3.40 2.80
C LEU A 36 5.66 -2.05 2.73
N SER A 37 6.05 -1.24 1.75
CA SER A 37 5.35 -0.03 1.34
C SER A 37 4.62 -0.30 0.04
N LEU A 38 3.29 -0.29 0.04
CA LEU A 38 2.47 -0.28 -1.17
C LEU A 38 2.11 1.16 -1.55
N PHE A 39 2.07 1.43 -2.84
CA PHE A 39 1.62 2.70 -3.39
C PHE A 39 0.27 2.52 -4.08
N ALA A 40 -0.68 3.39 -3.74
CA ALA A 40 -2.06 3.26 -4.19
C ALA A 40 -2.66 4.63 -4.57
N THR A 41 -3.78 4.59 -5.29
CA THR A 41 -4.67 5.73 -5.53
C THR A 41 -6.05 5.47 -4.93
N GLY A 42 -6.91 6.50 -4.84
CA GLY A 42 -8.30 6.33 -4.39
C GLY A 42 -8.47 5.86 -2.94
N VAL A 43 -7.45 6.04 -2.08
CA VAL A 43 -7.52 5.63 -0.66
C VAL A 43 -8.42 6.56 0.17
N GLY A 44 -8.60 7.81 -0.27
CA GLY A 44 -9.60 8.72 0.27
C GLY A 44 -9.03 9.94 1.00
N PRO A 45 -9.87 10.69 1.73
CA PRO A 45 -9.48 11.98 2.29
C PRO A 45 -8.41 11.86 3.38
N THR A 46 -7.61 12.91 3.54
CA THR A 46 -6.51 12.99 4.49
C THR A 46 -6.69 14.10 5.54
N ARG A 47 -5.82 14.10 6.55
CA ARG A 47 -5.65 15.12 7.59
C ARG A 47 -4.16 15.51 7.67
N PRO A 48 -3.79 16.79 7.41
CA PRO A 48 -4.66 17.87 6.95
C PRO A 48 -5.36 17.55 5.62
N GLY A 49 -6.55 18.12 5.44
CA GLY A 49 -7.29 17.96 4.19
C GLY A 49 -6.56 18.64 3.03
N VAL A 50 -6.57 17.98 1.87
CA VAL A 50 -5.95 18.48 0.64
C VAL A 50 -7.01 18.50 -0.44
N ASP A 51 -7.14 19.65 -1.12
CA ASP A 51 -8.12 19.82 -2.19
C ASP A 51 -7.85 18.82 -3.34
N PRO A 52 -8.90 18.26 -3.97
CA PRO A 52 -8.73 17.39 -5.13
C PRO A 52 -7.86 18.03 -6.22
N GLY A 53 -6.95 17.24 -6.80
CA GLY A 53 -6.03 17.72 -7.83
C GLY A 53 -4.80 18.49 -7.29
N LYS A 54 -4.67 18.67 -5.98
CA LYS A 54 -3.46 19.20 -5.33
C LYS A 54 -2.56 18.09 -4.85
N ALA A 55 -1.26 18.36 -4.85
CA ALA A 55 -0.25 17.45 -4.34
C ALA A 55 -0.29 17.39 -2.80
N PHE A 56 -0.03 16.22 -2.23
CA PHE A 56 0.08 16.09 -0.78
C PHE A 56 1.30 16.84 -0.22
N PRO A 57 1.17 17.51 0.95
CA PRO A 57 2.26 18.21 1.60
C PRO A 57 3.32 17.26 2.16
N ALA A 58 4.56 17.74 2.27
CA ALA A 58 5.63 17.02 2.94
C ALA A 58 5.64 17.22 4.47
N SER A 59 5.02 18.30 4.98
CA SER A 59 4.97 18.59 6.41
C SER A 59 3.75 19.45 6.77
N PRO A 60 2.91 19.05 7.75
CA PRO A 60 2.84 17.67 8.26
C PRO A 60 2.42 16.71 7.13
N LEU A 61 2.76 15.42 7.27
CA LEU A 61 2.26 14.40 6.34
C LEU A 61 0.73 14.33 6.41
N ALA A 62 0.11 14.13 5.25
CA ALA A 62 -1.34 14.03 5.14
C ALA A 62 -1.81 12.60 5.47
N VAL A 63 -2.18 12.34 6.72
CA VAL A 63 -2.60 10.99 7.18
C VAL A 63 -4.00 10.67 6.65
N VAL A 64 -4.21 9.46 6.13
CA VAL A 64 -5.53 9.03 5.64
C VAL A 64 -6.54 9.03 6.79
N SER A 65 -7.72 9.61 6.56
CA SER A 65 -8.78 9.73 7.58
C SER A 65 -9.69 8.51 7.64
N SER A 66 -9.85 7.79 6.53
CA SER A 66 -10.66 6.58 6.47
C SER A 66 -9.91 5.38 7.05
N PRO A 67 -10.62 4.36 7.58
CA PRO A 67 -10.01 3.07 7.86
C PRO A 67 -9.35 2.50 6.58
N VAL A 68 -8.11 2.04 6.73
CA VAL A 68 -7.34 1.37 5.68
C VAL A 68 -6.94 0.00 6.21
N ASP A 69 -7.36 -1.04 5.50
CA ASP A 69 -7.00 -2.43 5.77
C ASP A 69 -6.18 -2.98 4.62
N VAL A 70 -5.22 -3.84 4.95
CA VAL A 70 -4.47 -4.64 3.96
C VAL A 70 -4.66 -6.10 4.30
N THR A 71 -4.86 -6.93 3.27
CA THR A 71 -4.85 -8.38 3.40
C THR A 71 -3.74 -8.99 2.55
N VAL A 72 -3.16 -10.09 3.05
CA VAL A 72 -2.23 -10.94 2.32
C VAL A 72 -2.80 -12.35 2.27
N ASN A 73 -3.06 -12.89 1.07
CA ASN A 73 -3.78 -14.16 0.88
C ASN A 73 -5.13 -14.21 1.63
N GLY A 74 -5.84 -13.08 1.64
CA GLY A 74 -7.10 -12.92 2.39
C GLY A 74 -6.96 -12.85 3.92
N LYS A 75 -5.76 -12.99 4.48
CA LYS A 75 -5.51 -12.82 5.92
C LYS A 75 -5.21 -11.35 6.24
N PRO A 76 -5.72 -10.80 7.37
CA PRO A 76 -5.38 -9.44 7.79
C PRO A 76 -3.87 -9.24 7.96
N ALA A 77 -3.35 -8.14 7.44
CA ALA A 77 -2.00 -7.66 7.67
C ALA A 77 -2.03 -6.41 8.55
N GLU A 78 -1.04 -6.25 9.44
CA GLU A 78 -0.92 -5.06 10.28
C GLU A 78 -0.61 -3.84 9.41
N VAL A 79 -1.49 -2.84 9.37
CA VAL A 79 -1.23 -1.55 8.73
C VAL A 79 -0.55 -0.63 9.73
N LEU A 80 0.65 -0.18 9.40
CA LEU A 80 1.51 0.64 10.27
C LEU A 80 1.37 2.12 9.96
N ALA A 81 1.11 2.47 8.71
CA ALA A 81 0.88 3.84 8.27
C ALA A 81 0.06 3.87 6.97
N ALA A 82 -0.75 4.91 6.80
CA ALA A 82 -1.40 5.25 5.54
C ALA A 82 -1.38 6.78 5.39
N VAL A 83 -0.63 7.27 4.41
CA VAL A 83 -0.41 8.72 4.19
C VAL A 83 -0.51 9.06 2.71
N GLY A 84 -0.95 10.27 2.41
CA GLY A 84 -0.74 10.88 1.10
C GLY A 84 0.76 11.04 0.84
N PHE A 85 1.23 10.51 -0.28
CA PHE A 85 2.64 10.52 -0.63
C PHE A 85 3.06 11.94 -1.04
N PRO A 86 4.03 12.57 -0.36
CA PRO A 86 4.41 13.95 -0.62
C PRO A 86 4.71 14.23 -2.10
N GLY A 87 4.13 15.30 -2.64
CA GLY A 87 4.27 15.67 -4.05
C GLY A 87 3.35 14.91 -5.03
N ALA A 88 2.73 13.80 -4.62
CA ALA A 88 1.76 13.09 -5.47
C ALA A 88 0.36 13.70 -5.37
N VAL A 89 -0.38 13.64 -6.48
CA VAL A 89 -1.80 13.95 -6.55
C VAL A 89 -2.57 12.63 -6.51
N ASP A 90 -3.42 12.44 -5.48
CA ASP A 90 -4.14 11.18 -5.22
C ASP A 90 -3.24 9.93 -5.15
N GLY A 91 -1.97 10.11 -4.81
CA GLY A 91 -1.03 9.01 -4.55
C GLY A 91 -0.79 8.84 -3.07
N TYR A 92 -0.90 7.61 -2.57
CA TYR A 92 -0.76 7.28 -1.15
C TYR A 92 0.31 6.22 -0.98
N GLN A 93 0.97 6.25 0.17
CA GLN A 93 1.83 5.18 0.65
C GLN A 93 1.16 4.52 1.85
N VAL A 94 1.03 3.20 1.80
CA VAL A 94 0.54 2.38 2.91
C VAL A 94 1.64 1.41 3.31
N ASN A 95 2.09 1.50 4.56
CA ASN A 95 3.05 0.56 5.12
C ASN A 95 2.30 -0.54 5.85
N PHE A 96 2.60 -1.79 5.54
CA PHE A 96 1.98 -2.94 6.18
C PHE A 96 3.01 -4.03 6.48
N ARG A 97 2.74 -4.83 7.51
CA ARG A 97 3.56 -6.00 7.83
C ARG A 97 3.00 -7.24 7.17
N VAL A 98 3.82 -7.93 6.37
CA VAL A 98 3.46 -9.25 5.82
C VAL A 98 3.21 -10.21 6.98
N PRO A 99 2.08 -10.95 7.03
CA PRO A 99 1.83 -11.92 8.09
C PRO A 99 3.00 -12.90 8.24
N ALA A 100 3.42 -13.16 9.49
CA ALA A 100 4.60 -13.98 9.78
C ALA A 100 4.45 -15.45 9.35
N ASP A 101 3.22 -15.91 9.12
CA ASP A 101 2.88 -17.26 8.64
C ASP A 101 2.60 -17.30 7.12
N THR A 102 2.94 -16.24 6.39
CA THR A 102 2.80 -16.22 4.92
C THR A 102 3.73 -17.25 4.29
N ALA A 103 3.16 -18.22 3.57
CA ALA A 103 3.93 -19.24 2.89
C ALA A 103 4.76 -18.67 1.74
N ARG A 104 5.88 -19.34 1.44
CA ARG A 104 6.73 -19.05 0.28
C ARG A 104 5.94 -19.20 -1.02
N GLY A 105 6.25 -18.36 -2.00
CA GLY A 105 5.65 -18.38 -3.34
C GLY A 105 4.90 -17.11 -3.67
N VAL A 106 3.89 -17.23 -4.52
CA VAL A 106 3.07 -16.08 -4.93
C VAL A 106 2.00 -15.82 -3.86
N ALA A 107 1.93 -14.58 -3.37
CA ALA A 107 0.89 -14.12 -2.45
C ALA A 107 0.01 -13.05 -3.10
N THR A 108 -1.28 -13.02 -2.77
CA THR A 108 -2.16 -11.90 -3.13
C THR A 108 -2.08 -10.80 -2.08
N VAL A 109 -2.12 -9.54 -2.51
CA VAL A 109 -2.22 -8.35 -1.65
C VAL A 109 -3.43 -7.54 -2.08
N GLN A 110 -4.26 -7.15 -1.13
CA GLN A 110 -5.43 -6.29 -1.38
C GLN A 110 -5.44 -5.13 -0.39
N VAL A 111 -5.74 -3.94 -0.88
CA VAL A 111 -6.01 -2.76 -0.05
C VAL A 111 -7.50 -2.50 -0.01
N THR A 112 -8.03 -2.22 1.17
CA THR A 112 -9.42 -1.80 1.40
C THR A 112 -9.40 -0.44 2.08
N ALA A 113 -10.21 0.49 1.58
CA ALA A 113 -10.34 1.82 2.15
C ALA A 113 -11.82 2.18 2.29
N ALA A 114 -12.22 2.70 3.46
CA ALA A 114 -13.62 2.99 3.76
C ALA A 114 -14.56 1.85 3.35
N TRP A 115 -14.22 0.61 3.75
CA TRP A 115 -14.99 -0.61 3.47
C TRP A 115 -15.14 -0.96 1.97
N THR A 116 -14.40 -0.30 1.10
CA THR A 116 -14.37 -0.57 -0.34
C THR A 116 -13.07 -1.28 -0.69
N ALA A 117 -13.17 -2.55 -1.08
CA ALA A 117 -12.02 -3.37 -1.42
C ALA A 117 -11.51 -3.06 -2.84
N GLY A 118 -10.20 -2.90 -2.97
CA GLY A 118 -9.49 -2.79 -4.25
C GLY A 118 -9.34 -4.13 -4.97
N PRO A 119 -8.69 -4.15 -6.14
CA PRO A 119 -8.30 -5.41 -6.78
C PRO A 119 -7.17 -6.08 -5.98
N GLU A 120 -7.07 -7.39 -6.07
CA GLU A 120 -5.88 -8.11 -5.62
C GLU A 120 -4.73 -7.92 -6.62
N VAL A 121 -3.51 -7.78 -6.10
CA VAL A 121 -2.27 -7.87 -6.87
C VAL A 121 -1.43 -9.04 -6.38
N LYS A 122 -0.47 -9.48 -7.17
CA LYS A 122 0.42 -10.60 -6.81
C LYS A 122 1.82 -10.09 -6.49
N ILE A 123 2.38 -10.56 -5.38
CA ILE A 123 3.79 -10.37 -5.02
C ILE A 123 4.45 -11.74 -4.82
N THR A 124 5.79 -11.77 -4.81
CA THR A 124 6.56 -12.99 -4.49
C THR A 124 7.03 -12.92 -3.05
N VAL A 125 6.94 -14.03 -2.30
CA VAL A 125 7.34 -14.18 -0.90
C VAL A 125 8.33 -15.35 -0.73
N GLN A 126 9.30 -15.24 0.18
CA GLN A 126 10.33 -16.23 0.52
C GLN A 126 10.41 -16.51 2.03
#